data_AF-A0A7R9Y529-F1
#
_entry.id   AF-A0A7R9Y529-F1
#
_cell.length_a   1.000
_cell.length_b   1.000
_cell.length_c   1.000
_cell.angle_alpha   90.00
_cell.angle_beta   90.00
_cell.angle_gamma   90.00
#
_symmetry.space_group_name_H-M   'P 1'
#
loop_
_entity.id
_entity.type
_entity.pdbx_description
1 polymer ?
#
loop_
_entity_poly.entity_id
_entity_poly.type
_entity_poly.pdbx_seq_one_letter_code
_entity_poly.pdbx_strand_id
1 'polypeptide(L)'
;MRSLAEQAGTTLNYDVYTQWQPVESQRTLLWAARQGKQEEFMSALSKRHFTERKSASERSTILEAAEEAGLDVGALDAWLDTDELADEVWKSYGETIHVHHIHSIPYFVFNHDGPAKYTNGGPWGDGSEGAVMHQGSGSNEQFYRLLLAMVDAELRAANGAGQGAEADVAPSI
;
A
#
# COMPACT_ATOMS: atom_id res chain seq x y z
N MET A 1 -16.84 2.92 9.52
CA MET A 1 -16.57 3.09 8.08
C MET A 1 -17.48 4.16 7.45
N ARG A 2 -18.81 4.10 7.56
CA ARG A 2 -19.72 5.19 7.10
C ARG A 2 -19.39 6.57 7.68
N SER A 3 -19.19 6.68 8.99
CA SER A 3 -18.83 7.93 9.66
C SER A 3 -17.48 8.50 9.21
N LEU A 4 -16.49 7.65 8.87
CA LEU A 4 -15.20 8.09 8.35
C LEU A 4 -15.33 8.62 6.91
N ALA A 5 -16.18 7.98 6.12
CA ALA A 5 -16.46 8.44 4.76
C ALA A 5 -17.18 9.79 4.74
N GLU A 6 -18.16 9.96 5.62
CA GLU A 6 -18.84 11.25 5.82
C GLU A 6 -17.84 12.35 6.23
N GLN A 7 -16.91 12.04 7.15
CA GLN A 7 -15.82 12.96 7.51
C GLN A 7 -14.88 13.27 6.34
N ALA A 8 -14.67 12.31 5.43
CA ALA A 8 -13.90 12.48 4.20
C ALA A 8 -14.73 13.07 3.04
N GLY A 9 -15.98 13.48 3.27
CA GLY A 9 -16.86 14.07 2.25
C GLY A 9 -17.29 13.08 1.15
N THR A 10 -17.26 11.78 1.42
CA THR A 10 -17.59 10.72 0.46
C THR A 10 -18.73 9.84 0.97
N THR A 11 -19.61 9.41 0.06
CA THR A 11 -20.64 8.42 0.35
C THR A 11 -20.15 7.04 -0.06
N LEU A 12 -20.11 6.08 0.88
CA LEU A 12 -19.80 4.67 0.61
C LEU A 12 -21.08 3.84 0.52
N ASN A 13 -21.23 3.16 -0.61
CA ASN A 13 -22.25 2.18 -0.90
C ASN A 13 -21.65 0.78 -0.73
N TYR A 14 -22.33 -0.05 0.03
CA TYR A 14 -21.90 -1.43 0.33
C TYR A 14 -22.80 -2.47 -0.33
N ASP A 15 -23.89 -2.02 -0.96
CA ASP A 15 -24.83 -2.85 -1.69
C ASP A 15 -24.41 -2.93 -3.16
N VAL A 16 -23.29 -3.61 -3.38
CA VAL A 16 -22.68 -3.81 -4.70
C VAL A 16 -22.09 -5.22 -4.72
N TYR A 17 -22.23 -5.90 -5.86
CA TYR A 17 -21.61 -7.21 -6.03
C TYR A 17 -20.11 -7.13 -5.77
N THR A 18 -19.57 -8.06 -4.99
CA THR A 18 -18.14 -8.14 -4.68
C THR A 18 -17.71 -9.59 -4.68
N GLN A 19 -16.59 -9.87 -5.33
CA GLN A 19 -15.84 -11.09 -5.10
C GLN A 19 -14.89 -10.87 -3.91
N TRP A 20 -14.72 -11.91 -3.10
CA TRP A 20 -13.79 -11.88 -1.97
C TRP A 20 -12.35 -11.54 -2.42
N GLN A 21 -11.94 -12.08 -3.58
CA GLN A 21 -10.65 -11.83 -4.23
C GLN A 21 -10.89 -11.38 -5.67
N PRO A 22 -10.97 -10.05 -5.94
CA PRO A 22 -11.21 -9.53 -7.28
C PRO A 22 -9.93 -9.58 -8.13
N VAL A 23 -9.61 -10.78 -8.64
CA VAL A 23 -8.33 -11.06 -9.33
C VAL A 23 -8.11 -10.16 -10.55
N GLU A 24 -9.10 -9.96 -11.42
CA GLU A 24 -8.94 -9.10 -12.61
C GLU A 24 -8.60 -7.65 -12.25
N SER A 25 -9.20 -7.12 -11.17
CA SER A 25 -8.89 -5.77 -10.70
C SER A 25 -7.48 -5.66 -10.14
N GLN A 26 -7.02 -6.66 -9.38
CA GLN A 26 -5.63 -6.69 -8.89
C GLN A 26 -4.63 -6.88 -10.04
N ARG A 27 -4.96 -7.71 -11.03
CA ARG A 27 -4.16 -7.89 -12.24
C ARG A 27 -4.04 -6.56 -13.01
N THR A 28 -5.17 -5.87 -13.22
CA THR A 28 -5.19 -4.57 -13.89
C THR A 28 -4.42 -3.52 -13.11
N LEU A 29 -4.47 -3.56 -11.78
CA LEU A 29 -3.69 -2.67 -10.92
C LEU A 29 -2.19 -2.79 -11.19
N LEU A 30 -1.67 -4.02 -11.19
CA LEU A 30 -0.26 -4.30 -11.48
C LEU A 30 0.11 -3.95 -12.93
N TRP A 31 -0.79 -4.18 -13.88
CA TRP A 31 -0.60 -3.79 -15.27
C TRP A 31 -0.54 -2.26 -15.46
N ALA A 32 -1.42 -1.51 -14.78
CA ALA A 32 -1.42 -0.05 -14.76
C ALA A 32 -0.16 0.52 -14.09
N ALA A 33 0.39 -0.18 -13.09
CA ALA A 33 1.64 0.19 -12.43
C ALA A 33 2.83 0.23 -13.40
N ARG A 34 2.90 -0.72 -14.34
CA ARG A 34 3.94 -0.74 -15.40
C ARG A 34 3.88 0.50 -16.31
N GLN A 35 2.76 1.21 -16.33
CA GLN A 35 2.53 2.42 -17.11
C GLN A 35 2.52 3.70 -16.25
N GLY A 36 2.82 3.59 -14.95
CA GLY A 36 2.80 4.72 -14.02
C GLY A 36 1.40 5.26 -13.74
N LYS A 37 0.34 4.45 -13.97
CA LYS A 37 -1.08 4.82 -13.83
C LYS A 37 -1.81 4.06 -12.72
N GLN A 38 -1.05 3.51 -11.78
CA GLN A 38 -1.58 2.69 -10.69
C GLN A 38 -2.57 3.48 -9.81
N GLU A 39 -2.19 4.69 -9.43
CA GLU A 39 -2.97 5.53 -8.51
C GLU A 39 -4.25 6.05 -9.18
N GLU A 40 -4.13 6.56 -10.40
CA GLU A 40 -5.28 7.04 -11.18
C GLU A 40 -6.29 5.93 -11.42
N PHE A 41 -5.82 4.73 -11.79
CA PHE A 41 -6.69 3.56 -11.96
C PHE A 41 -7.40 3.18 -10.66
N MET A 42 -6.69 3.06 -9.54
CA MET A 42 -7.33 2.71 -8.26
C MET A 42 -8.29 3.76 -7.76
N SER A 43 -7.99 5.05 -7.98
CA SER A 43 -8.87 6.14 -7.62
C SER A 43 -10.17 6.05 -8.43
N ALA A 44 -10.07 5.88 -9.76
CA ALA A 44 -11.20 5.72 -10.66
C ALA A 44 -12.05 4.48 -10.35
N LEU A 45 -11.40 3.34 -10.06
CA LEU A 45 -12.08 2.10 -9.71
C LEU A 45 -12.76 2.17 -8.34
N SER A 46 -12.07 2.72 -7.34
CA SER A 46 -12.61 2.90 -5.98
C SER A 46 -13.83 3.82 -5.98
N LYS A 47 -13.80 4.92 -6.74
CA LYS A 47 -14.94 5.82 -6.91
C LYS A 47 -16.15 5.09 -7.48
N ARG A 48 -15.95 4.32 -8.56
CA ARG A 48 -17.02 3.50 -9.16
C ARG A 48 -17.61 2.50 -8.17
N HIS A 49 -16.74 1.82 -7.43
CA HIS A 49 -17.15 0.82 -6.47
C HIS A 49 -17.92 1.38 -5.30
N PHE A 50 -17.30 2.31 -4.59
CA PHE A 50 -17.84 2.79 -3.34
C PHE A 50 -18.87 3.88 -3.54
N THR A 51 -18.80 4.70 -4.58
CA THR A 51 -19.72 5.84 -4.75
C THR A 51 -20.78 5.60 -5.81
N GLU A 52 -20.47 4.86 -6.88
CA GLU A 52 -21.38 4.70 -8.03
C GLU A 52 -22.11 3.33 -8.06
N ARG A 53 -21.85 2.44 -7.09
CA ARG A 53 -22.42 1.07 -7.01
C ARG A 53 -22.07 0.19 -8.22
N LYS A 54 -20.91 0.42 -8.84
CA LYS A 54 -20.39 -0.42 -9.92
C LYS A 54 -19.35 -1.38 -9.38
N SER A 55 -19.49 -2.68 -9.60
CA SER A 55 -18.62 -3.65 -8.94
C SER A 55 -17.17 -3.59 -9.45
N ALA A 56 -16.21 -3.50 -8.53
CA ALA A 56 -14.79 -3.68 -8.85
C ALA A 56 -14.43 -5.16 -9.12
N SER A 57 -15.40 -6.05 -9.28
CA SER A 57 -15.21 -7.43 -9.74
C SER A 57 -15.75 -7.65 -11.15
N GLU A 58 -16.30 -6.60 -11.78
CA GLU A 58 -16.89 -6.66 -13.11
C GLU A 58 -15.93 -6.02 -14.13
N ARG A 59 -15.63 -6.77 -15.19
CA ARG A 59 -14.70 -6.33 -16.24
C ARG A 59 -15.12 -5.00 -16.86
N SER A 60 -16.41 -4.79 -17.09
CA SER A 60 -16.93 -3.51 -17.61
C SER A 60 -16.55 -2.31 -16.73
N THR A 61 -16.62 -2.47 -15.41
CA THR A 61 -16.26 -1.41 -14.45
C THR A 61 -14.74 -1.18 -14.44
N ILE A 62 -13.96 -2.24 -14.60
CA ILE A 62 -12.49 -2.18 -14.71
C ILE A 62 -12.08 -1.39 -15.96
N LEU A 63 -12.67 -1.69 -17.12
CA LEU A 63 -12.38 -1.01 -18.37
C LEU A 63 -12.77 0.47 -18.33
N GLU A 64 -13.94 0.80 -17.78
CA GLU A 64 -14.35 2.20 -17.57
C GLU A 64 -13.39 2.96 -16.65
N ALA A 65 -12.87 2.31 -15.60
CA ALA A 65 -11.89 2.92 -14.70
C ALA A 65 -10.54 3.13 -15.38
N ALA A 66 -10.14 2.19 -16.23
CA ALA A 66 -8.91 2.28 -17.02
C ALA A 66 -8.97 3.44 -18.03
N GLU A 67 -10.12 3.62 -18.69
CA GLU A 67 -10.35 4.77 -19.58
C GLU A 67 -10.17 6.11 -18.86
N GLU A 68 -10.77 6.28 -17.67
CA GLU A 68 -10.64 7.50 -16.87
C GLU A 68 -9.20 7.73 -16.39
N ALA A 69 -8.45 6.65 -16.15
CA ALA A 69 -7.02 6.72 -15.79
C ALA A 69 -6.10 7.05 -16.97
N GLY A 70 -6.62 7.09 -18.20
CA GLY A 70 -5.85 7.34 -19.42
C GLY A 70 -5.10 6.11 -19.92
N LEU A 71 -5.56 4.90 -19.59
CA LEU A 71 -5.03 3.64 -20.11
C LEU A 71 -5.69 3.27 -21.45
N ASP A 72 -4.98 2.51 -22.28
CA ASP A 72 -5.56 1.96 -23.51
C ASP A 72 -6.51 0.80 -23.17
N VAL A 73 -7.81 1.07 -23.31
CA VAL A 73 -8.88 0.12 -23.01
C VAL A 73 -8.82 -1.11 -23.92
N GLY A 74 -8.50 -0.94 -25.20
CA GLY A 74 -8.42 -2.06 -26.15
C GLY A 74 -7.23 -2.98 -25.85
N ALA A 75 -6.09 -2.38 -25.50
CA ALA A 75 -4.92 -3.13 -25.06
C ALA A 75 -5.18 -3.85 -23.73
N LEU A 76 -5.87 -3.20 -22.78
CA LEU A 76 -6.23 -3.81 -21.50
C LEU A 76 -7.21 -4.97 -21.68
N ASP A 77 -8.27 -4.80 -22.47
CA ASP A 77 -9.29 -5.85 -22.67
C ASP A 77 -8.67 -7.09 -23.34
N ALA A 78 -7.86 -6.89 -24.39
CA ALA A 78 -7.11 -7.98 -25.01
C ALA A 78 -6.09 -8.62 -24.06
N TRP A 79 -5.48 -7.84 -23.17
CA TRP A 79 -4.54 -8.36 -22.17
C TRP A 79 -5.25 -9.17 -21.07
N LEU A 80 -6.46 -8.77 -20.67
CA LEU A 80 -7.28 -9.47 -19.68
C LEU A 80 -7.75 -10.85 -20.15
N ASP A 81 -7.75 -11.10 -21.47
CA ASP A 81 -7.98 -12.44 -22.04
C ASP A 81 -6.78 -13.40 -21.89
N THR A 82 -5.64 -12.89 -21.42
CA THR A 82 -4.48 -13.71 -21.04
C THR A 82 -4.49 -14.03 -19.54
N ASP A 83 -3.59 -14.91 -19.10
CA ASP A 83 -3.36 -15.23 -17.68
C ASP A 83 -2.20 -14.44 -17.05
N GLU A 84 -1.65 -13.44 -17.77
CA GLU A 84 -0.49 -12.70 -17.26
C GLU A 84 -0.82 -12.04 -15.90
N LEU A 85 0.12 -12.11 -14.94
CA LEU A 85 -0.01 -11.64 -13.56
C LEU A 85 -1.02 -12.40 -12.68
N ALA A 86 -1.73 -13.42 -13.18
CA ALA A 86 -2.67 -14.18 -12.36
C ALA A 86 -1.97 -14.92 -11.21
N ASP A 87 -0.87 -15.61 -11.50
CA ASP A 87 -0.08 -16.33 -10.49
C ASP A 87 0.51 -15.38 -9.43
N GLU A 88 0.95 -14.19 -9.84
CA GLU A 88 1.48 -13.18 -8.92
C GLU A 88 0.42 -12.68 -7.94
N VAL A 89 -0.81 -12.43 -8.42
CA VAL A 89 -1.94 -12.03 -7.58
C VAL A 89 -2.32 -13.16 -6.62
N TRP A 90 -2.41 -14.40 -7.07
CA TRP A 90 -2.73 -15.54 -6.22
C TRP A 90 -1.66 -15.80 -5.15
N LYS A 91 -0.39 -15.71 -5.54
CA LYS A 91 0.74 -15.80 -4.61
C LYS A 91 0.65 -14.71 -3.55
N SER A 92 0.41 -13.46 -3.95
CA SER A 92 0.27 -12.32 -3.04
C SER A 92 -0.86 -12.52 -2.02
N TYR A 93 -2.04 -12.99 -2.47
CA TYR A 93 -3.13 -13.32 -1.55
C TYR A 93 -2.77 -14.42 -0.55
N GLY A 94 -2.11 -15.49 -1.02
CA GLY A 94 -1.67 -16.59 -0.18
C GLY A 94 -0.62 -16.15 0.85
N GLU A 95 0.41 -15.41 0.43
CA GLU A 95 1.48 -14.93 1.31
C GLU A 95 0.93 -13.95 2.36
N THR A 96 0.03 -13.05 1.98
CA THR A 96 -0.62 -12.10 2.90
C THR A 96 -1.27 -12.83 4.09
N ILE A 97 -1.99 -13.92 3.83
CA ILE A 97 -2.74 -14.65 4.85
C ILE A 97 -1.83 -15.64 5.60
N HIS A 98 -1.02 -16.42 4.89
CA HIS A 98 -0.33 -17.58 5.46
C HIS A 98 1.07 -17.26 5.97
N VAL A 99 1.77 -16.32 5.34
CA VAL A 99 3.14 -15.93 5.69
C VAL A 99 3.13 -14.71 6.60
N HIS A 100 2.33 -13.71 6.26
CA HIS A 100 2.30 -12.44 6.99
C HIS A 100 1.21 -12.35 8.06
N HIS A 101 0.31 -13.34 8.13
CA HIS A 101 -0.80 -13.37 9.10
C HIS A 101 -1.68 -12.11 9.08
N ILE A 102 -1.84 -11.50 7.90
CA ILE A 102 -2.69 -10.33 7.68
C ILE A 102 -4.08 -10.83 7.26
N HIS A 103 -5.04 -10.66 8.16
CA HIS A 103 -6.42 -11.12 7.97
C HIS A 103 -7.42 -10.00 7.67
N SER A 104 -6.98 -8.74 7.67
CA SER A 104 -7.84 -7.58 7.41
C SER A 104 -7.07 -6.47 6.72
N ILE A 105 -7.78 -5.74 5.86
CA ILE A 105 -7.30 -4.55 5.14
C ILE A 105 -8.15 -3.33 5.52
N PRO A 106 -7.62 -2.09 5.41
CA PRO A 106 -6.25 -1.75 5.01
C PRO A 106 -5.22 -2.06 6.12
N TYR A 107 -3.99 -2.34 5.71
CA TYR A 107 -2.86 -2.64 6.59
C TYR A 107 -1.67 -1.79 6.13
N PHE A 108 -1.09 -1.02 7.05
CA PHE A 108 0.02 -0.12 6.75
C PHE A 108 1.27 -0.60 7.48
N VAL A 109 2.38 -0.69 6.74
CA VAL A 109 3.70 -0.98 7.29
C VAL A 109 4.56 0.25 7.08
N PHE A 110 5.03 0.84 8.18
CA PHE A 110 5.94 1.96 8.18
C PHE A 110 7.31 1.46 8.62
N ASN A 111 8.28 1.50 7.72
CA ASN A 111 9.65 1.15 8.05
C ASN A 111 10.39 2.43 8.47
N HIS A 112 10.90 2.47 9.70
CA HIS A 112 11.67 3.61 10.20
C HIS A 112 13.18 3.42 9.96
N ASP A 113 13.75 2.26 10.25
CA ASP A 113 15.19 1.98 10.07
C ASP A 113 15.59 1.50 8.65
N GLY A 114 14.87 1.93 7.63
CA GLY A 114 14.93 1.28 6.34
C GLY A 114 14.29 -0.12 6.36
N PRO A 115 14.35 -0.88 5.27
CA PRO A 115 13.39 -1.96 5.05
C PRO A 115 13.72 -3.20 5.91
N ALA A 116 12.98 -3.41 6.99
CA ALA A 116 13.10 -4.60 7.85
C ALA A 116 12.89 -5.89 7.05
N LYS A 117 13.74 -6.91 7.31
CA LYS A 117 13.75 -8.37 6.98
C LYS A 117 12.88 -8.99 5.85
N TYR A 118 11.76 -8.41 5.43
CA TYR A 118 10.88 -8.87 4.34
C TYR A 118 11.03 -8.07 3.04
N THR A 119 11.85 -7.02 3.06
CA THR A 119 12.21 -6.22 1.90
C THR A 119 13.72 -6.11 1.89
N ASN A 120 14.39 -6.62 0.87
CA ASN A 120 15.84 -6.51 0.71
C ASN A 120 16.23 -5.04 0.51
N GLY A 121 16.30 -4.26 1.61
CA GLY A 121 17.07 -3.03 1.86
C GLY A 121 16.93 -1.81 0.95
N GLY A 122 16.45 -2.00 -0.29
CA GLY A 122 16.88 -1.15 -1.39
C GLY A 122 18.41 -0.96 -1.39
N PRO A 123 18.91 0.04 -2.14
CA PRO A 123 20.33 0.40 -2.11
C PRO A 123 20.79 1.06 -0.81
N TRP A 124 19.90 1.25 0.18
CA TRP A 124 20.08 2.26 1.23
C TRP A 124 19.87 1.76 2.68
N GLY A 125 19.61 0.46 2.93
CA GLY A 125 19.40 -0.08 4.29
C GLY A 125 19.88 -1.53 4.48
N ASP A 126 20.20 -1.90 5.72
CA ASP A 126 20.84 -3.18 6.09
C ASP A 126 19.87 -4.29 6.56
N GLY A 127 18.57 -4.00 6.66
CA GLY A 127 17.54 -4.96 7.03
C GLY A 127 17.33 -5.16 8.54
N SER A 128 17.82 -4.25 9.39
CA SER A 128 17.59 -4.27 10.84
C SER A 128 16.12 -3.96 11.25
N GLU A 129 15.75 -4.36 12.47
CA GLU A 129 14.35 -4.39 12.98
C GLU A 129 13.81 -3.00 13.37
N GLY A 130 12.65 -2.60 12.82
CA GLY A 130 12.02 -1.31 13.17
C GLY A 130 10.68 -0.97 12.50
N ALA A 131 9.93 -1.96 11.99
CA ALA A 131 8.67 -1.69 11.29
C ALA A 131 7.50 -1.41 12.27
N VAL A 132 6.84 -0.26 12.13
CA VAL A 132 5.59 0.06 12.83
C VAL A 132 4.42 -0.36 11.96
N MET A 133 3.54 -1.19 12.50
CA MET A 133 2.37 -1.72 11.81
C MET A 133 1.10 -1.02 12.29
N HIS A 134 0.24 -0.59 11.37
CA HIS A 134 -1.05 0.01 11.68
C HIS A 134 -2.18 -0.74 10.95
N GLN A 135 -3.08 -1.35 11.72
CA GLN A 135 -4.25 -2.07 11.19
C GLN A 135 -5.46 -1.15 11.07
N GLY A 136 -6.16 -1.25 9.94
CA GLY A 136 -7.38 -0.50 9.67
C GLY A 136 -7.15 0.94 9.22
N SER A 137 -8.25 1.60 8.85
CA SER A 137 -8.23 2.91 8.20
C SER A 137 -7.76 4.08 9.08
N GLY A 138 -7.61 3.87 10.40
CA GLY A 138 -7.09 4.86 11.34
C GLY A 138 -7.82 6.21 11.38
N SER A 139 -7.28 7.16 12.13
CA SER A 139 -7.63 8.59 12.05
C SER A 139 -6.41 9.42 11.64
N ASN A 140 -6.63 10.61 11.07
CA ASN A 140 -5.53 11.50 10.70
C ASN A 140 -4.60 11.79 11.89
N GLU A 141 -5.15 11.91 13.10
CA GLU A 141 -4.38 12.11 14.34
C GLU A 141 -3.51 10.90 14.68
N GLN A 142 -4.03 9.68 14.50
CA GLN A 142 -3.26 8.44 14.74
C GLN A 142 -2.08 8.33 13.78
N PHE A 143 -2.31 8.58 12.48
CA PHE A 143 -1.23 8.60 11.49
C PHE A 143 -0.24 9.74 11.73
N TYR A 144 -0.73 10.94 12.08
CA TYR A 144 0.14 12.08 12.38
C TYR A 144 1.07 11.80 13.57
N ARG A 145 0.54 11.23 14.66
CA ARG A 145 1.36 10.81 15.81
C ARG A 145 2.38 9.75 15.45
N LEU A 146 2.00 8.79 14.62
CA LEU A 146 2.91 7.74 14.16
C LEU A 146 4.06 8.34 13.34
N LEU A 147 3.75 9.23 12.40
CA LEU A 147 4.76 9.93 11.60
C LEU A 147 5.68 10.81 12.47
N LEU A 148 5.12 11.56 13.43
CA LEU A 148 5.93 12.35 14.37
C LEU A 148 6.86 11.46 15.20
N ALA A 149 6.35 10.34 15.73
CA ALA A 149 7.16 9.42 16.52
C ALA A 149 8.33 8.83 15.71
N MET A 150 8.13 8.57 14.41
CA MET A 150 9.19 8.12 13.50
C MET A 150 10.23 9.22 13.28
N VAL A 151 9.80 10.46 12.98
CA VAL A 151 10.73 11.60 12.81
C VAL A 151 11.53 11.85 14.09
N ASP A 152 10.91 11.78 15.26
CA ASP A 152 11.58 11.95 16.54
C ASP A 152 12.56 10.81 16.86
N ALA A 153 12.30 9.59 16.37
CA ALA A 153 13.24 8.48 16.48
C ALA A 153 14.49 8.73 15.62
N GLU A 154 14.29 9.14 14.36
CA GLU A 154 15.38 9.51 13.44
C GLU A 154 16.27 10.64 14.01
N LEU A 155 15.65 11.71 14.51
CA LEU A 155 16.38 12.84 15.10
C LEU A 155 17.19 12.41 16.33
N ARG A 156 16.67 11.48 17.15
CA ARG A 156 17.41 10.94 18.30
C ARG A 156 18.57 10.05 17.85
N ALA A 157 18.38 9.22 16.84
CA ALA A 157 19.45 8.38 16.28
C ALA A 157 20.58 9.25 15.70
N ALA A 158 20.26 10.28 14.93
CA ALA A 158 21.23 11.21 14.37
C ALA A 158 22.02 11.98 15.45
N ASN A 159 21.35 12.41 16.53
CA ASN A 159 22.01 13.14 17.62
C ASN A 159 22.83 12.23 18.55
N GLY A 160 22.44 10.96 18.73
CA GLY A 160 23.20 9.98 19.51
C GLY A 160 24.48 9.51 18.81
N ALA A 161 24.48 9.42 17.48
CA ALA A 161 25.66 9.08 16.69
C ALA A 161 26.79 10.13 16.78
N GLY A 162 26.47 11.38 17.13
CA GLY A 162 27.44 12.46 17.31
C GLY A 162 28.21 12.46 18.63
N GLN A 163 27.76 11.72 19.65
CA GLN A 163 28.38 11.73 20.99
C GLN A 163 29.36 10.56 21.24
N GLY A 164 29.54 9.66 20.28
CA GLY A 164 30.44 8.49 20.40
C GLY A 164 31.88 8.70 19.89
N ALA A 165 32.23 9.88 19.37
CA ALA A 165 33.51 10.10 18.68
C ALA A 165 34.59 10.82 19.51
N GLU A 166 34.35 11.14 20.78
CA GLU A 166 35.29 11.92 21.61
C GLU A 166 35.41 11.36 23.03
N ALA A 167 36.03 10.18 23.19
CA ALA A 167 36.62 9.75 24.46
C ALA A 167 37.50 8.51 24.31
N ASP A 168 38.63 8.63 23.61
CA ASP A 168 39.81 7.83 23.98
C ASP A 168 41.11 8.56 23.59
N VAL A 169 41.53 9.50 24.45
CA VAL A 169 42.90 9.99 24.48
C VAL A 169 43.39 9.82 25.90
N ALA A 170 43.95 8.64 26.19
CA ALA A 170 44.70 8.40 27.41
C ALA A 170 45.95 9.31 27.44
N PRO A 171 46.24 10.02 28.54
CA PRO A 171 47.50 10.73 28.67
C PRO A 171 48.61 9.71 28.96
N SER A 172 49.64 9.71 28.12
CA SER A 172 50.91 9.05 28.43
C SER A 172 51.70 9.90 29.44
N ILE A 173 52.18 9.19 30.47
CA ILE A 173 53.22 9.51 31.47
C ILE A 173 52.86 10.52 32.57
#